data_AF-A0A7J2RDT1-F1
#
_entry.id   AF-A0A7J2RDT1-F1
#
_cell.length_a   1.000
_cell.length_b   1.000
_cell.length_c   1.000
_cell.angle_alpha   90.00
_cell.angle_beta   90.00
_cell.angle_gamma   90.00
#
_symmetry.space_group_name_H-M   'P 1'
#
loop_
_entity.id
_entity.type
_entity.pdbx_description
1 polymer ?
#
loop_
_entity_poly.entity_id
_entity_poly.type
_entity_poly.pdbx_seq_one_letter_code
_entity_poly.pdbx_strand_id
1 'polypeptide(L)' 'TPLENEIANNISEFLVKNGLHFVGLDVIGDFLTEINITCPTGIVHINKLNDVCLEKEIVNYFRALI' A
#
# COMPACT_ATOMS: atom_id res chain seq x y z
N THR A 1 -5.66 -11.19 0.68
CA THR A 1 -6.00 -12.43 1.42
C THR A 1 -5.70 -12.25 2.90
N PRO A 2 -6.17 -13.11 3.82
CA PRO A 2 -5.82 -13.00 5.24
C PRO A 2 -4.30 -12.98 5.48
N LEU A 3 -3.54 -13.77 4.73
CA LEU A 3 -2.08 -13.82 4.81
C LEU A 3 -1.42 -12.53 4.29
N GLU A 4 -1.86 -12.00 3.15
CA GLU A 4 -1.35 -10.71 2.64
C GLU A 4 -1.57 -9.58 3.66
N ASN A 5 -2.70 -9.59 4.37
CA ASN A 5 -2.98 -8.62 5.43
C ASN A 5 -2.02 -8.80 6.62
N GLU A 6 -1.69 -10.03 6.99
CA GLU A 6 -0.69 -10.31 8.04
C GLU A 6 0.70 -9.81 7.65
N ILE A 7 1.14 -10.08 6.41
CA ILE A 7 2.39 -9.56 5.86
C ILE A 7 2.43 -8.03 5.94
N ALA A 8 1.38 -7.35 5.46
CA ALA A 8 1.30 -5.91 5.50
C ALA A 8 1.33 -5.35 6.93
N ASN A 9 0.58 -5.96 7.86
CA ASN A 9 0.54 -5.55 9.26
C ASN A 9 1.92 -5.67 9.92
N ASN A 10 2.64 -6.77 9.68
CA ASN A 10 3.95 -7.03 10.27
C ASN A 10 5.01 -5.98 9.90
N ILE A 11 4.93 -5.39 8.70
CA ILE A 11 5.92 -4.40 8.22
C ILE A 11 5.43 -2.95 8.31
N SER A 12 4.13 -2.72 8.48
CA SER A 12 3.50 -1.39 8.45
C SER A 12 4.16 -0.37 9.40
N GLU A 13 4.40 -0.75 10.66
CA GLU A 13 4.99 0.14 11.66
C GLU A 13 6.42 0.56 11.27
N PHE A 14 7.22 -0.37 10.75
CA PHE A 14 8.56 -0.07 10.27
C PHE A 14 8.52 0.90 9.09
N LEU A 15 7.64 0.69 8.12
CA LEU A 15 7.52 1.55 6.94
C LEU A 15 7.14 2.98 7.34
N VAL A 16 6.12 3.13 8.18
CA VAL A 16 5.66 4.45 8.65
C VAL A 16 6.72 5.18 9.46
N LYS A 17 7.45 4.48 10.35
CA LYS A 17 8.56 5.08 11.13
C LYS A 17 9.68 5.62 10.24
N ASN A 18 9.84 5.08 9.03
CA ASN A 18 10.83 5.51 8.05
C ASN A 18 10.25 6.48 6.99
N GLY A 19 9.03 6.99 7.19
CA GLY A 19 8.39 7.93 6.25
C GLY A 19 7.89 7.27 4.95
N LEU A 20 7.86 5.94 4.89
CA LEU A 20 7.36 5.18 3.74
C LEU A 20 5.85 4.96 3.89
N HIS A 21 5.11 6.04 3.68
CA HIS A 21 3.65 6.06 3.85
C HIS A 21 2.86 5.47 2.67
N PHE A 22 3.48 5.42 1.50
CA PHE A 22 2.84 4.92 0.28
C PHE A 22 3.82 4.02 -0.48
N VAL A 23 3.56 2.71 -0.42
CA VAL A 23 4.40 1.66 -1.02
C VAL A 23 3.53 0.61 -1.70
N GLY A 24 4.12 -0.13 -2.63
CA GLY A 24 3.54 -1.33 -3.23
C GLY A 24 4.17 -2.57 -2.62
N LEU A 25 3.37 -3.59 -2.30
CA LEU A 25 3.84 -4.87 -1.80
C LEU A 25 3.56 -5.95 -2.84
N ASP A 26 4.63 -6.62 -3.29
CA ASP A 26 4.51 -7.71 -4.24
C ASP A 26 4.58 -9.03 -3.48
N VAL A 27 3.50 -9.79 -3.53
CA VAL A 27 3.35 -11.06 -2.83
C VAL A 27 3.12 -12.17 -3.85
N ILE A 28 3.90 -13.24 -3.76
CA ILE A 28 3.75 -14.44 -4.60
C ILE A 28 3.60 -15.65 -3.67
N GLY A 29 2.43 -16.27 -3.69
CA GLY A 29 2.07 -17.31 -2.72
C GLY A 29 2.08 -16.72 -1.31
N ASP A 30 2.94 -17.26 -0.45
CA ASP A 30 3.02 -16.88 0.97
C ASP A 30 4.20 -15.94 1.28
N PHE A 31 4.86 -15.40 0.25
CA PHE A 31 6.11 -14.66 0.39
C PHE A 31 5.98 -13.24 -0.13
N LEU A 32 6.43 -12.27 0.68
CA LEU A 32 6.74 -10.92 0.23
C LEU A 32 8.04 -10.95 -0.58
N THR A 33 7.99 -10.60 -1.86
CA THR A 33 9.14 -10.65 -2.75
C THR A 33 9.78 -9.28 -2.97
N GLU A 34 8.98 -8.21 -2.96
CA GLU A 34 9.45 -6.84 -3.23
C GLU A 34 8.62 -5.79 -2.47
N ILE A 35 9.26 -4.68 -2.12
CA ILE A 35 8.62 -3.46 -1.62
C ILE A 35 8.96 -2.30 -2.57
N ASN A 36 7.96 -1.84 -3.32
CA ASN A 36 8.08 -0.75 -4.28
C ASN A 36 7.86 0.61 -3.61
N ILE A 37 8.94 1.36 -3.37
CA ILE A 37 8.90 2.63 -2.62
C ILE A 37 8.88 3.90 -3.49
N THR A 38 9.21 3.80 -4.78
CA THR A 38 9.42 4.99 -5.63
C THR A 38 8.18 5.34 -6.44
N CYS A 39 7.59 4.36 -7.14
CA CYS A 39 6.43 4.57 -7.99
C CYS A 39 5.54 3.31 -7.95
N PRO A 40 4.89 3.03 -6.81
CA PRO A 40 3.97 1.91 -6.72
C PRO A 40 2.78 2.12 -7.66
N THR A 41 2.44 1.09 -8.43
CA THR A 41 1.39 1.16 -9.46
C THR A 41 0.10 0.47 -8.96
N GLY A 42 -0.89 0.30 -9.83
CA GLY A 42 -2.08 -0.52 -9.51
C GLY A 42 -3.35 0.25 -9.11
N ILE A 43 -3.25 1.49 -8.62
CA ILE A 43 -4.43 2.30 -8.20
C ILE A 43 -5.53 2.30 -9.27
N VAL A 44 -5.19 2.62 -10.53
CA VAL A 44 -6.16 2.70 -11.63
C VAL A 44 -6.91 1.37 -11.84
N HIS A 45 -6.22 0.23 -11.67
CA HIS A 45 -6.84 -1.08 -11.82
C HIS A 45 -7.74 -1.38 -10.61
N ILE A 46 -7.28 -1.09 -9.39
CA ILE A 46 -8.05 -1.30 -8.16
C ILE A 46 -9.33 -0.46 -8.17
N ASN A 47 -9.23 0.82 -8.55
CA ASN A 47 -10.38 1.70 -8.70
C ASN A 47 -11.42 1.13 -9.67
N LYS A 48 -10.99 0.62 -10.83
CA LYS A 48 -11.89 0.03 -11.83
C LYS A 48 -12.56 -1.26 -11.36
N LEU A 49 -11.83 -2.10 -10.61
CA LEU A 49 -12.35 -3.40 -10.15
C LEU A 49 -13.31 -3.25 -8.96
N ASN A 50 -13.06 -2.27 -8.09
CA ASN A 50 -13.78 -2.11 -6.83
C ASN A 50 -14.74 -0.92 -6.81
N ASP A 51 -14.83 -0.15 -7.90
CA ASP A 51 -15.63 1.09 -8.00
C ASP A 51 -15.31 2.10 -6.89
N VAL A 52 -14.02 2.39 -6.72
CA VAL A 52 -13.49 3.31 -5.68
C VAL A 52 -12.60 4.40 -6.28
N CYS A 53 -12.25 5.41 -5.48
CA CYS A 53 -11.31 6.47 -5.84
C CYS A 53 -10.23 6.62 -4.76
N LEU A 54 -9.20 5.76 -4.85
CA LEU A 54 -8.11 5.72 -3.87
C LEU A 54 -7.22 6.96 -3.90
N GLU A 55 -7.13 7.67 -5.02
CA GLU A 55 -6.34 8.91 -5.12
C GLU A 55 -6.82 9.95 -4.12
N LYS A 56 -8.14 10.04 -3.93
CA LYS A 56 -8.74 10.94 -2.95
C LYS A 56 -8.36 10.54 -1.52
N GLU A 57 -8.41 9.24 -1.20
CA GLU A 57 -8.04 8.73 0.12
C GLU A 57 -6.56 8.97 0.42
N ILE A 58 -5.68 8.69 -0.54
CA ILE A 58 -4.24 8.90 -0.42
C ILE A 58 -3.93 10.39 -0.22
N VAL A 59 -4.50 11.28 -1.04
CA VAL A 59 -4.30 12.73 -0.88
C VAL A 59 -4.83 13.20 0.47
N ASN A 60 -6.00 12.74 0.90
CA ASN A 60 -6.54 13.09 2.22
C ASN A 60 -5.64 12.63 3.37
N TYR A 61 -5.08 11.42 3.27
CA TYR A 61 -4.13 10.89 4.24
C TYR A 61 -2.90 11.81 4.35
N PHE A 62 -2.25 12.12 3.22
CA PHE A 62 -1.07 12.99 3.24
C PHE A 62 -1.38 14.42 3.70
N ARG A 63 -2.57 14.95 3.37
CA ARG A 63 -3.03 16.25 3.86
C ARG A 63 -3.22 16.28 5.38
N ALA A 64 -3.54 15.15 6.01
CA ALA A 64 -3.71 15.05 7.46
C ALA A 64 -2.39 14.85 8.21
N LEU A 65 -1.29 14.52 7.50
CA LEU A 65 0.04 14.40 8.08
C LEU A 65 0.78 15.75 8.21
N ILE A 66 0.27 16.79 7.55
CA ILE A 66 0.82 18.16 7.55
C ILE A 66 -0.12 19.06 8.36
#